data_AF-A0A1Y2I0C3-F1
#
_entry.id   AF-A0A1Y2I0C3-F1
#
_cell.length_a   1.000
_cell.length_b   1.000
_cell.length_c   1.000
_cell.angle_alpha   90.00
_cell.angle_beta   90.00
_cell.angle_gamma   90.00
#
_symmetry.space_group_name_H-M   'P 1'
#
loop_
_entity.id
_entity.type
_entity.pdbx_description
1 polymer ?
#
loop_
_entity_poly.entity_id
_entity_poly.type
_entity_poly.pdbx_seq_one_letter_code
_entity_poly.pdbx_strand_id
1 'polypeptide(L)'
;MLGLTKLLPSLKGNKVVRRIVYLLSLFILWVAIIVPTYLVYKGEIADTNLLPLSPIPNFNQYVNVSARLAAINPIESSFQMTLDLDAVTNGPEGNGQAPLDLFSVVNGERRLKSPVTIFVQSTSKTFGVNERLGSLSITIPFESGNIISYPFDQHQSSIDITAQIGNPTNNPNATFIPVPLRLTVDGAVPGFSLREFSVFADEGRGFASMFVSLTIGRSGTTKGFSIFIVVLTWFLSLIMGWLSIQVVRLKRPVEAPMLASPCALLFALPSLRNVQPGVPSIGVTVDIVGFFWNMAIVAMSAILIILYFVLRWAPPAPAPSANTSPPMDAPPKRPDRNSADTLPYGRDTLERKQPSSGAGSPAEEEWRYPPTLQVSHDDPPAPSRLHHREAYSLKDFSPVSSRRPSLSPMTSPPQRFANADAFSNSPRLQNVAMRQQQHNRG
;
A
#
# COMPACT_ATOMS: atom_id res chain seq x y z
N MET A 1 19.96 19.47 -13.39
CA MET A 1 20.24 19.25 -14.83
C MET A 1 21.38 20.09 -15.43
N LEU A 2 22.24 20.80 -14.67
CA LEU A 2 23.26 21.69 -15.26
C LEU A 2 24.75 21.36 -14.96
N GLY A 3 25.06 20.27 -14.24
CA GLY A 3 26.45 19.98 -13.81
C GLY A 3 27.22 18.94 -14.64
N LEU A 4 26.53 17.99 -15.29
CA LEU A 4 27.21 16.83 -15.90
C LEU A 4 27.80 17.08 -17.29
N THR A 5 27.47 18.20 -17.94
CA THR A 5 27.93 18.51 -19.30
C THR A 5 29.37 19.05 -19.36
N LYS A 6 29.94 19.47 -18.23
CA LYS A 6 31.29 20.05 -18.18
C LYS A 6 32.43 19.05 -17.93
N LEU A 7 32.13 17.81 -17.51
CA LEU A 7 33.17 16.84 -17.13
C LEU A 7 33.68 15.93 -18.26
N LEU A 8 33.06 15.92 -19.44
CA LEU A 8 33.47 15.02 -20.54
C LEU A 8 33.48 15.71 -21.92
N PRO A 9 34.43 16.64 -22.19
CA PRO A 9 34.59 17.22 -23.53
C PRO A 9 35.15 16.24 -24.58
N SER A 10 35.71 15.09 -24.17
CA SER A 10 36.41 14.14 -25.06
C SER A 10 35.50 13.12 -25.79
N LEU A 11 34.19 13.08 -25.51
CA LEU A 11 33.28 12.06 -26.07
C LEU A 11 32.31 12.61 -27.12
N LYS A 12 32.68 13.72 -27.77
CA LYS A 12 31.81 14.46 -28.69
C LYS A 12 31.51 13.76 -30.02
N GLY A 13 32.22 12.67 -30.37
CA GLY A 13 32.10 12.02 -31.68
C GLY A 13 31.17 10.81 -31.78
N ASN A 14 31.02 10.00 -30.72
CA ASN A 14 30.41 8.68 -30.85
C ASN A 14 29.04 8.58 -30.15
N LYS A 15 27.96 8.56 -30.95
CA LYS A 15 26.57 8.36 -30.49
C LYS A 15 26.44 7.09 -29.63
N VAL A 16 27.24 6.06 -29.91
CA VAL A 16 27.29 4.79 -29.17
C VAL A 16 27.83 4.98 -27.76
N VAL A 17 28.94 5.71 -27.60
CA VAL A 17 29.51 5.95 -26.26
C VAL A 17 28.56 6.79 -25.40
N ARG A 18 27.87 7.78 -25.99
CA ARG A 18 26.84 8.55 -25.27
C ARG A 18 25.68 7.67 -24.80
N ARG A 19 25.23 6.70 -25.62
CA ARG A 19 24.20 5.72 -25.23
C ARG A 19 24.69 4.79 -24.12
N ILE A 20 25.93 4.31 -24.20
CA ILE A 20 26.54 3.46 -23.17
C ILE A 20 26.64 4.22 -21.84
N VAL A 21 27.07 5.49 -21.86
CA VAL A 21 27.12 6.33 -20.65
C VAL A 21 25.72 6.53 -20.06
N TYR A 22 24.68 6.72 -20.88
CA TYR A 22 23.30 6.79 -20.38
C TYR A 22 22.84 5.47 -19.74
N LEU A 23 23.09 4.33 -20.39
CA LEU A 23 22.74 3.02 -19.85
C LEU A 23 23.49 2.72 -18.54
N LEU A 24 24.78 3.03 -18.47
CA LEU A 24 25.58 2.92 -17.25
C LEU A 24 25.05 3.83 -16.15
N SER A 25 24.71 5.08 -16.46
CA SER A 25 24.13 6.00 -15.47
C SER A 25 22.77 5.51 -14.94
N LEU A 26 21.96 4.92 -15.81
CA LEU A 26 20.64 4.39 -15.45
C LEU A 26 20.78 3.09 -14.64
N PHE A 27 21.76 2.25 -14.97
CA PHE A 27 22.10 1.04 -14.19
C PHE A 27 22.65 1.41 -12.81
N ILE A 28 23.54 2.40 -12.72
CA ILE A 28 24.06 2.88 -11.43
C ILE A 28 22.92 3.46 -10.58
N LEU A 29 22.01 4.24 -11.18
CA LEU A 29 20.82 4.73 -10.50
C LEU A 29 19.94 3.58 -10.00
N TRP A 30 19.76 2.55 -10.82
CA TRP A 30 18.95 1.37 -10.46
C TRP A 30 19.57 0.60 -9.29
N VAL A 31 20.87 0.33 -9.33
CA VAL A 31 21.62 -0.32 -8.23
C VAL A 31 21.60 0.53 -6.96
N ALA A 32 21.76 1.86 -7.09
CA ALA A 32 21.72 2.79 -5.98
C ALA A 32 20.35 2.86 -5.29
N ILE A 33 19.27 2.44 -5.95
CA ILE A 33 17.93 2.34 -5.35
C ILE A 33 17.74 0.95 -4.72
N ILE A 34 18.10 -0.12 -5.42
CA ILE A 34 17.82 -1.50 -4.98
C ILE A 34 18.69 -1.92 -3.80
N VAL A 35 19.99 -1.63 -3.82
CA VAL A 35 20.90 -2.12 -2.78
C VAL A 35 20.56 -1.53 -1.41
N PRO A 36 20.35 -0.20 -1.24
CA PRO A 36 19.92 0.34 0.04
C PRO A 36 18.57 -0.21 0.50
N THR A 37 17.61 -0.38 -0.42
CA THR A 37 16.29 -0.95 -0.11
C THR A 37 16.41 -2.38 0.42
N TYR A 38 17.26 -3.20 -0.20
CA TYR A 38 17.51 -4.56 0.22
C TYR A 38 18.22 -4.63 1.59
N LEU A 39 19.16 -3.71 1.85
CA LEU A 39 19.83 -3.64 3.15
C LEU A 39 18.87 -3.26 4.28
N VAL A 40 17.97 -2.32 4.04
CA VAL A 40 16.90 -1.97 4.99
C VAL A 40 15.98 -3.16 5.24
N TYR A 41 15.56 -3.87 4.18
CA TYR A 41 14.75 -5.07 4.29
C TYR A 41 15.43 -6.17 5.11
N LYS A 42 16.75 -6.38 4.92
CA LYS A 42 17.51 -7.35 5.72
C LYS A 42 17.62 -6.97 7.20
N GLY A 43 17.88 -5.70 7.50
CA GLY A 43 17.95 -5.22 8.88
C GLY A 43 16.61 -5.41 9.62
N GLU A 44 15.51 -5.14 8.93
CA GLU A 44 14.15 -5.29 9.45
C GLU A 44 13.77 -6.74 9.83
N ILE A 45 14.25 -7.72 9.07
CA ILE A 45 14.08 -9.14 9.41
C ILE A 45 14.92 -9.52 10.63
N ALA A 46 16.11 -8.93 10.80
CA ALA A 46 16.94 -9.21 11.96
C ALA A 46 16.31 -8.67 13.26
N ASP A 47 15.80 -7.43 13.23
CA ASP A 47 15.22 -6.76 14.40
C ASP A 47 13.92 -7.43 14.88
N THR A 48 13.15 -8.05 13.99
CA THR A 48 11.91 -8.77 14.33
C THR A 48 12.14 -10.11 15.04
N ASN A 49 13.35 -10.67 14.96
CA ASN A 49 13.71 -11.94 15.62
C ASN A 49 14.33 -11.75 17.02
N LEU A 50 14.55 -10.51 17.46
CA LEU A 50 15.23 -10.18 18.73
C LEU A 50 14.25 -9.63 19.77
N LEU A 51 13.02 -10.15 19.79
CA LEU A 51 12.04 -9.71 20.78
C LEU A 51 12.46 -10.20 22.18
N PRO A 52 12.47 -9.33 23.21
CA PRO A 52 12.90 -9.68 24.54
C PRO A 52 11.99 -10.75 25.16
N LEU A 53 12.63 -11.76 25.75
CA LEU A 53 11.97 -12.77 26.56
C LEU A 53 11.74 -12.23 27.96
N SER A 54 10.59 -12.59 28.55
CA SER A 54 10.40 -12.38 30.00
C SER A 54 11.42 -13.22 30.81
N PRO A 55 11.79 -12.75 32.01
CA PRO A 55 12.61 -13.54 32.93
C PRO A 55 11.94 -14.87 33.25
N ILE A 56 12.74 -15.91 33.48
CA ILE A 56 12.24 -17.23 33.85
C ILE A 56 11.71 -17.17 35.29
N PRO A 57 10.45 -17.55 35.55
CA PRO A 57 9.93 -17.60 36.90
C PRO A 57 10.72 -18.58 37.77
N ASN A 58 10.97 -18.21 39.02
CA ASN A 58 11.64 -19.04 40.01
C ASN A 58 10.67 -20.08 40.64
N PHE A 59 9.90 -20.78 39.80
CA PHE A 59 8.93 -21.80 40.20
C PHE A 59 9.16 -23.11 39.45
N ASN A 60 8.90 -24.24 40.12
CA ASN A 60 9.04 -25.57 39.52
C ASN A 60 7.97 -25.86 38.45
N GLN A 61 6.82 -25.21 38.53
CA GLN A 61 5.77 -25.29 37.53
C GLN A 61 5.33 -23.88 37.15
N TYR A 62 5.24 -23.61 35.85
CA TYR A 62 4.76 -22.33 35.32
C TYR A 62 4.12 -22.55 33.95
N VAL A 63 3.36 -21.55 33.49
CA VAL A 63 2.76 -21.55 32.16
C VAL A 63 3.67 -20.76 31.21
N ASN A 64 4.15 -21.39 30.15
CA ASN A 64 4.81 -20.70 29.06
C ASN A 64 3.76 -20.17 28.08
N VAL A 65 3.77 -18.87 27.84
CA VAL A 65 2.87 -18.16 26.94
C VAL A 65 3.70 -17.72 25.75
N SER A 66 3.46 -18.31 24.59
CA SER A 66 4.07 -17.91 23.33
C SER A 66 3.09 -17.02 22.59
N ALA A 67 3.32 -15.70 22.60
CA ALA A 67 2.48 -14.73 21.94
C ALA A 67 2.93 -14.52 20.50
N ARG A 68 1.99 -14.65 19.56
CA ARG A 68 2.20 -14.41 18.13
C ARG A 68 1.28 -13.33 17.61
N LEU A 69 1.84 -12.34 16.93
CA LEU A 69 1.06 -11.33 16.23
C LEU A 69 0.55 -11.93 14.92
N ALA A 70 -0.77 -12.07 14.80
CA ALA A 70 -1.41 -12.73 13.65
C ALA A 70 -1.74 -11.72 12.55
N ALA A 71 -2.37 -10.60 12.91
CA ALA A 71 -2.80 -9.57 11.96
C ALA A 71 -2.80 -8.20 12.62
N ILE A 72 -2.51 -7.16 11.84
CA ILE A 72 -2.53 -5.76 12.30
C ILE A 72 -3.50 -5.01 11.40
N ASN A 73 -4.51 -4.36 12.01
CA ASN A 73 -5.47 -3.54 11.30
C ASN A 73 -5.47 -2.09 11.84
N PRO A 74 -4.65 -1.21 11.25
CA PRO A 74 -4.58 0.19 11.66
C PRO A 74 -5.86 0.99 11.38
N ILE A 75 -6.74 0.51 10.49
CA ILE A 75 -8.01 1.18 10.17
C ILE A 75 -9.02 0.95 11.29
N GLU A 76 -9.12 -0.30 11.77
CA GLU A 76 -9.92 -0.67 12.93
C GLU A 76 -9.27 -0.31 14.26
N SER A 77 -8.07 0.29 14.23
CA SER A 77 -7.26 0.63 15.40
C SER A 77 -7.04 -0.56 16.34
N SER A 78 -6.80 -1.75 15.79
CA SER A 78 -6.58 -2.96 16.57
C SER A 78 -5.61 -3.94 15.89
N PHE A 79 -5.12 -4.91 16.66
CA PHE A 79 -4.34 -6.03 16.16
C PHE A 79 -4.80 -7.33 16.81
N GLN A 80 -4.62 -8.43 16.11
CA GLN A 80 -4.91 -9.77 16.60
C GLN A 80 -3.64 -10.43 17.09
N MET A 81 -3.70 -10.94 18.31
CA MET A 81 -2.63 -11.70 18.94
C MET A 81 -3.16 -13.09 19.29
N THR A 82 -2.39 -14.12 18.94
CA THR A 82 -2.64 -15.50 19.33
C THR A 82 -1.65 -15.88 20.42
N LEU A 83 -2.14 -16.34 21.55
CA LEU A 83 -1.37 -16.81 22.69
C LEU A 83 -1.42 -18.34 22.68
N ASP A 84 -0.28 -18.98 22.45
CA ASP A 84 -0.14 -20.43 22.59
C ASP A 84 0.39 -20.74 23.99
N LEU A 85 -0.37 -21.52 24.76
CA LEU A 85 -0.08 -21.78 26.15
C LEU A 85 0.39 -23.21 26.37
N ASP A 86 1.56 -23.35 26.98
CA ASP A 86 2.17 -24.64 27.29
C ASP A 86 2.47 -24.76 28.78
N ALA A 87 2.19 -25.95 29.32
CA ALA A 87 2.53 -26.29 30.70
C ALA A 87 4.01 -26.65 30.79
N VAL A 88 4.78 -25.94 31.64
CA VAL A 88 6.19 -26.25 31.89
C VAL A 88 6.38 -26.72 33.32
N THR A 89 7.14 -27.81 33.47
CA THR A 89 7.59 -28.33 34.76
C THR A 89 9.10 -28.46 34.71
N ASN A 90 9.81 -27.66 35.50
CA ASN A 90 11.23 -27.84 35.73
C ASN A 90 11.43 -29.04 36.67
N GLY A 91 12.56 -29.75 36.53
CA GLY A 91 12.94 -30.81 37.46
C GLY A 91 13.07 -30.30 38.90
N PRO A 92 13.25 -31.18 39.90
CA PRO A 92 13.24 -30.84 41.32
C PRO A 92 14.37 -29.89 41.80
N GLU A 93 15.17 -29.31 40.90
CA GLU A 93 16.34 -28.48 41.19
C GLU A 93 16.11 -26.97 41.08
N GLY A 94 14.86 -26.51 41.14
CA GLY A 94 14.60 -25.09 41.35
C GLY A 94 14.76 -24.74 42.83
N ASN A 95 15.75 -23.90 43.19
CA ASN A 95 15.84 -23.19 44.48
C ASN A 95 14.70 -22.15 44.67
N GLY A 96 13.51 -22.44 44.13
CA GLY A 96 12.37 -21.55 44.01
C GLY A 96 11.42 -21.60 45.20
N GLN A 97 10.53 -20.61 45.26
CA GLN A 97 9.40 -20.58 46.20
C GLN A 97 8.57 -21.87 46.15
N ALA A 98 7.80 -22.12 47.22
CA ALA A 98 7.05 -23.36 47.47
C ALA A 98 6.43 -23.98 46.19
N PRO A 99 6.48 -25.31 46.01
CA PRO A 99 6.04 -25.95 44.79
C PRO A 99 4.55 -25.70 44.56
N LEU A 100 4.23 -24.92 43.52
CA LEU A 100 2.88 -24.84 42.98
C LEU A 100 2.59 -26.13 42.19
N ASP A 101 1.50 -26.80 42.53
CA ASP A 101 1.06 -28.04 41.91
C ASP A 101 -0.09 -27.78 40.91
N LEU A 102 0.28 -27.23 39.76
CA LEU A 102 -0.65 -26.77 38.72
C LEU A 102 -1.06 -27.89 37.76
N PHE A 103 -0.17 -28.85 37.51
CA PHE A 103 -0.34 -29.82 36.44
C PHE A 103 -0.35 -31.28 36.93
N SER A 104 -1.17 -32.11 36.30
CA SER A 104 -1.13 -33.57 36.37
C SER A 104 -0.75 -34.13 35.00
N VAL A 105 -0.08 -35.27 34.97
CA VAL A 105 0.18 -35.99 33.71
C VAL A 105 -0.85 -37.10 33.59
N VAL A 106 -1.72 -37.01 32.59
CA VAL A 106 -2.75 -38.02 32.28
C VAL A 106 -2.50 -38.48 30.85
N ASN A 107 -2.22 -39.77 30.64
CA ASN A 107 -1.90 -40.35 29.33
C ASN A 107 -0.73 -39.67 28.60
N GLY A 108 0.29 -39.24 29.35
CA GLY A 108 1.47 -38.54 28.80
C GLY A 108 1.26 -37.05 28.52
N GLU A 109 0.07 -36.51 28.79
CA GLU A 109 -0.28 -35.11 28.54
C GLU A 109 -0.42 -34.35 29.84
N ARG A 110 0.13 -33.13 29.88
CA ARG A 110 -0.02 -32.22 31.01
C ARG A 110 -1.41 -31.59 30.99
N ARG A 111 -2.15 -31.74 32.09
CA ARG A 111 -3.50 -31.21 32.28
C ARG A 111 -3.57 -30.41 33.58
N LEU A 112 -4.51 -29.48 33.65
CA LEU A 112 -4.67 -28.62 34.82
C LEU A 112 -5.30 -29.38 36.00
N LYS A 113 -4.70 -29.27 37.19
CA LYS A 113 -5.27 -29.79 38.45
C LYS A 113 -6.36 -28.88 39.03
N SER A 114 -6.26 -27.59 38.76
CA SER A 114 -7.18 -26.55 39.23
C SER A 114 -7.62 -25.67 38.07
N PRO A 115 -8.82 -25.06 38.11
CA PRO A 115 -9.26 -24.17 37.05
C PRO A 115 -8.39 -22.91 37.03
N VAL A 116 -7.74 -22.66 35.89
CA VAL A 116 -6.87 -21.49 35.69
C VAL A 116 -7.60 -20.51 34.78
N THR A 117 -7.73 -19.27 35.24
CA THR A 117 -8.26 -18.17 34.44
C THR A 117 -7.13 -17.24 34.03
N ILE A 118 -7.07 -16.96 32.75
CA ILE A 118 -6.11 -16.05 32.14
C ILE A 118 -6.86 -14.82 31.67
N PHE A 119 -6.43 -13.68 32.16
CA PHE A 119 -6.92 -12.36 31.83
C PHE A 119 -5.91 -11.72 30.88
N VAL A 120 -6.41 -11.22 29.76
CA VAL A 120 -5.63 -10.41 28.83
C VAL A 120 -6.40 -9.14 28.55
N GLN A 121 -5.90 -8.04 29.11
CA GLN A 121 -6.67 -6.80 29.28
C GLN A 121 -8.09 -7.06 29.84
N SER A 122 -9.13 -6.83 29.05
CA SER A 122 -10.54 -6.98 29.42
C SER A 122 -11.12 -8.36 29.08
N THR A 123 -10.38 -9.19 28.34
CA THR A 123 -10.84 -10.52 27.93
C THR A 123 -10.32 -11.57 28.90
N SER A 124 -11.14 -12.54 29.27
CA SER A 124 -10.71 -13.66 30.11
C SER A 124 -11.07 -15.00 29.49
N LYS A 125 -10.16 -15.97 29.58
CA LYS A 125 -10.42 -17.37 29.25
C LYS A 125 -10.15 -18.22 30.48
N THR A 126 -11.15 -19.01 30.89
CA THR A 126 -11.00 -20.01 31.95
C THR A 126 -10.80 -21.37 31.32
N PHE A 127 -9.75 -22.06 31.76
CA PHE A 127 -9.50 -23.47 31.47
C PHE A 127 -9.92 -24.29 32.70
N GLY A 128 -10.73 -25.33 32.46
CA GLY A 128 -11.27 -26.18 33.50
C GLY A 128 -10.27 -27.17 34.09
N VAL A 129 -10.70 -27.86 35.14
CA VAL A 129 -9.96 -28.99 35.71
C VAL A 129 -9.87 -30.11 34.67
N ASN A 130 -8.71 -30.75 34.58
CA ASN A 130 -8.37 -31.78 33.58
C ASN A 130 -8.45 -31.29 32.11
N GLU A 131 -8.54 -29.98 31.87
CA GLU A 131 -8.40 -29.40 30.54
C GLU A 131 -6.92 -29.21 30.20
N ARG A 132 -6.60 -29.24 28.91
CA ARG A 132 -5.27 -28.86 28.42
C ARG A 132 -5.22 -27.36 28.21
N LEU A 133 -4.04 -26.78 28.40
CA LEU A 133 -3.77 -25.45 27.88
C LEU A 133 -3.80 -25.51 26.35
N GLY A 134 -4.45 -24.53 25.74
CA GLY A 134 -4.61 -24.42 24.29
C GLY A 134 -4.33 -22.99 23.82
N SER A 135 -4.58 -22.72 22.55
CA SER A 135 -4.37 -21.39 21.96
C SER A 135 -5.55 -20.45 22.24
N LEU A 136 -5.26 -19.18 22.52
CA LEU A 136 -6.25 -18.11 22.67
C LEU A 136 -5.97 -16.99 21.65
N SER A 137 -6.92 -16.70 20.78
CA SER A 137 -6.85 -15.54 19.88
C SER A 137 -7.67 -14.39 20.42
N ILE A 138 -7.03 -13.24 20.57
CA ILE A 138 -7.63 -12.01 21.11
C ILE A 138 -7.35 -10.82 20.19
N THR A 139 -8.33 -9.93 20.11
CA THR A 139 -8.18 -8.64 19.43
C THR A 139 -7.89 -7.57 20.47
N ILE A 140 -6.76 -6.88 20.30
CA ILE A 140 -6.27 -5.87 21.22
C ILE A 140 -6.37 -4.51 20.53
N PRO A 141 -7.05 -3.52 21.12
CA PRO A 141 -7.11 -2.16 20.57
C PRO A 141 -5.77 -1.43 20.77
N PHE A 142 -5.46 -0.51 19.86
CA PHE A 142 -4.41 0.49 20.10
C PHE A 142 -4.90 1.53 21.08
N GLU A 143 -4.02 1.96 21.98
CA GLU A 143 -4.29 3.02 22.95
C GLU A 143 -4.12 4.40 22.32
N SER A 144 -3.11 4.52 21.46
CA SER A 144 -2.83 5.74 20.73
C SER A 144 -2.26 5.41 19.36
N GLY A 145 -2.41 6.35 18.44
CA GLY A 145 -1.90 6.22 17.08
C GLY A 145 -2.77 7.00 16.12
N ASN A 146 -2.16 7.44 15.02
CA ASN A 146 -2.89 8.18 13.99
C ASN A 146 -2.57 7.64 12.61
N ILE A 147 -3.57 7.00 12.00
CA ILE A 147 -3.49 6.45 10.65
C ILE A 147 -3.31 7.52 9.57
N ILE A 148 -3.69 8.78 9.85
CA ILE A 148 -3.57 9.92 8.93
C ILE A 148 -2.10 10.18 8.56
N SER A 149 -1.16 9.85 9.45
CA SER A 149 0.28 10.04 9.25
C SER A 149 0.93 9.00 8.32
N TYR A 150 0.14 8.13 7.67
CA TYR A 150 0.66 7.13 6.73
C TYR A 150 1.63 7.74 5.68
N PRO A 151 2.77 7.08 5.39
CA PRO A 151 3.25 5.78 5.89
C PRO A 151 4.10 5.87 7.18
N PHE A 152 4.17 7.04 7.80
CA PHE A 152 4.93 7.27 9.02
C PHE A 152 4.08 7.12 10.29
N ASP A 153 2.89 6.52 10.16
CA ASP A 153 2.01 6.21 11.27
C ASP A 153 2.69 5.26 12.28
N GLN A 154 2.43 5.54 13.55
CA GLN A 154 2.86 4.75 14.70
C GLN A 154 1.65 4.56 15.61
N HIS A 155 1.54 3.35 16.16
CA HIS A 155 0.44 2.91 17.00
C HIS A 155 1.03 2.26 18.25
N GLN A 156 0.58 2.69 19.42
CA GLN A 156 1.06 2.19 20.71
C GLN A 156 -0.03 1.35 21.37
N SER A 157 0.40 0.30 22.06
CA SER A 157 -0.48 -0.54 22.86
C SER A 157 0.29 -1.08 24.07
N SER A 158 -0.40 -1.15 25.20
CA SER A 158 0.06 -1.93 26.35
C SER A 158 -0.88 -3.12 26.57
N ILE A 159 -0.32 -4.25 26.99
CA ILE A 159 -1.06 -5.48 27.22
C ILE A 159 -0.73 -5.93 28.64
N ASP A 160 -1.76 -6.13 29.46
CA ASP A 160 -1.64 -6.81 30.75
C ASP A 160 -2.12 -8.24 30.58
N ILE A 161 -1.25 -9.21 30.87
CA ILE A 161 -1.55 -10.63 30.90
C ILE A 161 -1.40 -11.08 32.35
N THR A 162 -2.51 -11.52 32.94
CA THR A 162 -2.53 -12.01 34.32
C THR A 162 -3.14 -13.42 34.38
N ALA A 163 -2.55 -14.33 35.15
CA ALA A 163 -3.09 -15.68 35.36
C ALA A 163 -3.24 -16.02 36.83
N GLN A 164 -4.38 -16.63 37.17
CA GLN A 164 -4.71 -17.00 38.54
C GLN A 164 -5.62 -18.22 38.60
N ILE A 165 -5.57 -18.94 39.72
CA ILE A 165 -6.54 -20.00 40.05
C ILE A 165 -7.73 -19.35 40.74
N GLY A 166 -8.93 -19.68 40.25
CA GLY A 166 -10.19 -19.07 40.69
C GLY A 166 -10.55 -17.83 39.87
N ASN A 167 -11.86 -17.57 39.70
CA ASN A 167 -12.36 -16.46 38.89
C ASN A 167 -12.98 -15.36 39.77
N PRO A 168 -12.38 -14.16 39.86
CA PRO A 168 -12.88 -13.04 40.66
C PRO A 168 -14.26 -12.55 40.22
N THR A 169 -14.65 -12.78 38.96
CA THR A 169 -15.96 -12.39 38.44
C THR A 169 -17.10 -13.20 39.07
N ASN A 170 -16.82 -14.43 39.51
CA ASN A 170 -17.84 -15.33 40.06
C ASN A 170 -17.88 -15.31 41.60
N ASN A 171 -16.77 -14.98 42.27
CA ASN A 171 -16.73 -14.83 43.72
C ASN A 171 -15.63 -13.84 44.14
N PRO A 172 -15.97 -12.58 44.47
CA PRO A 172 -14.99 -11.56 44.86
C PRO A 172 -14.30 -11.83 46.21
N ASN A 173 -14.80 -12.78 47.01
CA ASN A 173 -14.23 -13.15 48.31
C ASN A 173 -13.37 -14.42 48.27
N ALA A 174 -13.16 -15.02 47.09
CA ALA A 174 -12.33 -16.21 46.96
C ALA A 174 -10.85 -15.87 47.16
N THR A 175 -10.10 -16.76 47.82
CA THR A 175 -8.64 -16.66 47.88
C THR A 175 -8.07 -17.03 46.51
N PHE A 176 -7.42 -16.09 45.83
CA PHE A 176 -6.81 -16.31 44.52
C PHE A 176 -5.36 -16.74 44.67
N ILE A 177 -4.95 -17.73 43.87
CA ILE A 177 -3.57 -18.21 43.86
C ILE A 177 -2.93 -17.73 42.55
N PRO A 178 -1.86 -16.90 42.61
CA PRO A 178 -1.15 -16.43 41.42
C PRO A 178 -0.55 -17.62 40.66
N VAL A 179 -0.69 -17.63 39.34
CA VAL A 179 -0.09 -18.64 38.45
C VAL A 179 1.11 -18.02 37.74
N PRO A 180 2.35 -18.49 37.99
CA PRO A 180 3.53 -17.95 37.35
C PRO A 180 3.48 -18.11 35.82
N LEU A 181 3.74 -17.02 35.12
CA LEU A 181 3.78 -16.95 33.66
C LEU A 181 5.20 -16.74 33.16
N ARG A 182 5.50 -17.25 31.98
CA ARG A 182 6.66 -16.86 31.19
C ARG A 182 6.17 -16.48 29.79
N LEU A 183 6.35 -15.23 29.41
CA LEU A 183 6.02 -14.73 28.09
C LEU A 183 7.23 -14.80 27.14
N THR A 184 7.01 -15.40 25.98
CA THR A 184 7.87 -15.31 24.79
C THR A 184 7.02 -14.69 23.70
N VAL A 185 7.53 -13.69 22.99
CA VAL A 185 6.78 -13.04 21.91
C VAL A 185 7.54 -13.24 20.61
N ASP A 186 6.87 -13.86 19.65
CA ASP A 186 7.41 -14.17 18.33
C ASP A 186 6.40 -13.67 17.29
N GLY A 187 6.78 -12.72 16.45
CA GLY A 187 5.83 -12.26 15.44
C GLY A 187 6.39 -11.22 14.52
N ALA A 188 6.55 -11.58 13.25
CA ALA A 188 6.75 -10.64 12.17
C ALA A 188 5.47 -10.56 11.34
N VAL A 189 4.88 -9.37 11.26
CA VAL A 189 3.72 -9.12 10.39
C VAL A 189 4.22 -8.39 9.13
N PRO A 190 4.03 -8.96 7.93
CA PRO A 190 4.49 -8.34 6.70
C PRO A 190 3.99 -6.90 6.56
N GLY A 191 4.89 -5.99 6.22
CA GLY A 191 4.57 -4.56 6.04
C GLY A 191 4.58 -3.74 7.34
N PHE A 192 4.78 -4.35 8.49
CA PHE A 192 4.90 -3.67 9.78
C PHE A 192 6.22 -4.00 10.49
N SER A 193 6.69 -3.05 11.29
CA SER A 193 7.85 -3.21 12.18
C SER A 193 7.38 -3.02 13.62
N LEU A 194 7.77 -3.93 14.50
CA LEU A 194 7.65 -3.76 15.94
C LEU A 194 8.85 -2.95 16.45
N ARG A 195 8.57 -1.88 17.18
CA ARG A 195 9.55 -0.98 17.80
C ARG A 195 9.25 -0.89 19.29
N GLU A 196 10.29 -0.60 20.07
CA GLU A 196 10.15 -0.31 21.50
C GLU A 196 9.36 -1.37 22.27
N PHE A 197 9.61 -2.64 21.93
CA PHE A 197 8.96 -3.74 22.61
C PHE A 197 9.63 -4.00 23.96
N SER A 198 8.85 -3.98 25.03
CA SER A 198 9.32 -4.22 26.40
C SER A 198 8.35 -5.11 27.16
N VAL A 199 8.90 -6.00 27.98
CA VAL A 199 8.15 -6.93 28.83
C VAL A 199 8.60 -6.74 30.27
N PHE A 200 7.64 -6.47 31.15
CA PHE A 200 7.85 -6.32 32.57
C PHE A 200 7.05 -7.41 33.31
N ALA A 201 7.76 -8.23 34.08
CA ALA A 201 7.13 -9.22 34.95
C ALA A 201 6.94 -8.62 36.35
N ASP A 202 5.76 -8.80 36.95
CA ASP A 202 5.56 -8.45 38.36
C ASP A 202 6.08 -9.57 39.27
N GLU A 203 7.36 -9.47 39.63
CA GLU A 203 8.01 -10.41 40.55
C GLU A 203 7.36 -10.40 41.94
N GLY A 204 6.83 -9.25 42.38
CA GLY A 204 6.17 -9.07 43.67
C GLY A 204 4.83 -9.82 43.78
N ARG A 205 4.22 -10.16 42.64
CA ARG A 205 3.02 -11.00 42.54
C ARG A 205 3.32 -12.43 42.08
N GLY A 206 4.56 -12.89 42.26
CA GLY A 206 4.95 -14.26 41.92
C GLY A 206 4.90 -14.53 40.42
N PHE A 207 5.21 -13.54 39.58
CA PHE A 207 5.21 -13.63 38.11
C PHE A 207 3.84 -13.94 37.51
N ALA A 208 2.76 -13.69 38.25
CA ALA A 208 1.39 -13.93 37.76
C ALA A 208 0.84 -12.83 36.87
N SER A 209 1.47 -11.65 36.84
CA SER A 209 1.11 -10.52 35.98
C SER A 209 2.30 -10.11 35.12
N MET A 210 2.04 -9.88 33.84
CA MET A 210 3.00 -9.48 32.82
C MET A 210 2.47 -8.26 32.08
N PHE A 211 3.26 -7.18 32.06
CA PHE A 211 2.97 -5.98 31.30
C PHE A 211 3.85 -5.95 30.05
N VAL A 212 3.22 -5.85 28.89
CA VAL A 212 3.88 -5.72 27.60
C VAL A 212 3.59 -4.34 27.07
N SER A 213 4.60 -3.57 26.69
CA SER A 213 4.43 -2.33 25.95
C SER A 213 5.07 -2.47 24.58
N LEU A 214 4.35 -2.08 23.53
CA LEU A 214 4.82 -2.19 22.16
C LEU A 214 4.38 -1.00 21.31
N THR A 215 5.25 -0.60 20.39
CA THR A 215 4.98 0.41 19.36
C THR A 215 5.02 -0.27 17.98
N ILE A 216 3.88 -0.31 17.30
CA ILE A 216 3.75 -0.81 15.93
C ILE A 216 3.86 0.35 14.94
N GLY A 217 4.73 0.22 13.94
CA GLY A 217 4.81 1.16 12.83
C GLY A 217 4.89 0.45 11.48
N ARG A 218 4.80 1.20 10.39
CA ARG A 218 5.06 0.63 9.05
C ARG A 218 6.51 0.23 8.88
N SER A 219 6.69 -0.87 8.16
CA SER A 219 8.00 -1.42 7.82
C SER A 219 8.85 -0.40 7.07
N GLY A 220 10.16 -0.49 7.21
CA GLY A 220 11.11 0.35 6.45
C GLY A 220 10.88 0.20 4.95
N THR A 221 10.59 -1.03 4.52
CA THR A 221 10.30 -1.39 3.14
C THR A 221 8.99 -0.77 2.64
N THR A 222 7.91 -0.83 3.42
CA THR A 222 6.63 -0.18 3.09
C THR A 222 6.81 1.34 2.98
N LYS A 223 7.51 1.97 3.93
CA LYS A 223 7.80 3.41 3.89
C LYS A 223 8.55 3.79 2.62
N GLY A 224 9.64 3.08 2.31
CA GLY A 224 10.43 3.33 1.10
C GLY A 224 9.63 3.19 -0.18
N PHE A 225 8.82 2.13 -0.29
CA PHE A 225 7.97 1.91 -1.46
C PHE A 225 6.89 2.98 -1.61
N SER A 226 6.21 3.37 -0.54
CA SER A 226 5.19 4.43 -0.60
C SER A 226 5.80 5.78 -0.98
N ILE A 227 6.98 6.14 -0.43
CA ILE A 227 7.71 7.36 -0.83
C ILE A 227 8.09 7.30 -2.31
N PHE A 228 8.58 6.16 -2.80
CA PHE A 228 8.93 5.97 -4.20
C PHE A 228 7.74 6.25 -5.12
N ILE A 229 6.56 5.72 -4.80
CA ILE A 229 5.34 5.97 -5.57
C ILE A 229 4.93 7.45 -5.55
N VAL A 230 5.04 8.12 -4.40
CA VAL A 230 4.78 9.56 -4.30
C VAL A 230 5.74 10.36 -5.17
N VAL A 231 7.03 10.06 -5.12
CA VAL A 231 8.05 10.73 -5.95
C VAL A 231 7.81 10.46 -7.44
N LEU A 232 7.49 9.22 -7.81
CA LEU A 232 7.16 8.83 -9.18
C LEU A 232 5.97 9.64 -9.71
N THR A 233 4.87 9.69 -8.95
CA THR A 233 3.67 10.44 -9.34
C THR A 233 3.94 11.94 -9.49
N TRP A 234 4.82 12.52 -8.66
CA TRP A 234 5.30 13.89 -8.82
C TRP A 234 6.09 14.11 -10.11
N PHE A 235 7.00 13.20 -10.47
CA PHE A 235 7.72 13.33 -11.74
C PHE A 235 6.78 13.25 -12.94
N LEU A 236 5.84 12.31 -12.93
CA LEU A 236 4.85 12.18 -14.01
C LEU A 236 3.98 13.44 -14.12
N SER A 237 3.49 13.97 -13.00
CA SER A 237 2.65 15.18 -12.98
C SER A 237 3.42 16.41 -13.49
N LEU A 238 4.66 16.61 -13.04
CA LEU A 238 5.50 17.72 -13.46
C LEU A 238 5.91 17.63 -14.93
N ILE A 239 6.22 16.41 -15.43
CA ILE A 239 6.52 16.20 -16.86
C ILE A 239 5.30 16.54 -17.72
N MET A 240 4.09 16.14 -17.31
CA MET A 240 2.87 16.50 -18.03
C MET A 240 2.54 17.99 -17.94
N GLY A 241 2.74 18.61 -16.78
CA GLY A 241 2.68 20.06 -16.62
C GLY A 241 3.64 20.76 -17.59
N TRP A 242 4.89 20.33 -17.63
CA TRP A 242 5.88 20.87 -18.56
C TRP A 242 5.50 20.67 -20.03
N LEU A 243 5.01 19.49 -20.38
CA LEU A 243 4.50 19.19 -21.73
C LEU A 243 3.40 20.18 -22.13
N SER A 244 2.43 20.44 -21.26
CA SER A 244 1.34 21.38 -21.55
C SER A 244 1.84 22.81 -21.78
N ILE A 245 2.80 23.27 -20.97
CA ILE A 245 3.41 24.60 -21.12
C ILE A 245 4.15 24.69 -22.47
N GLN A 246 4.89 23.64 -22.84
CA GLN A 246 5.63 23.58 -24.10
C GLN A 246 4.69 23.62 -25.31
N VAL A 247 3.58 22.88 -25.27
CA VAL A 247 2.55 22.89 -26.33
C VAL A 247 2.01 24.29 -26.55
N VAL A 248 1.64 24.98 -25.47
CA VAL A 248 1.05 26.33 -25.54
C VAL A 248 2.09 27.36 -26.00
N ARG A 249 3.32 27.32 -25.47
CA ARG A 249 4.35 28.33 -25.77
C ARG A 249 5.01 28.16 -27.14
N LEU A 250 5.35 26.94 -27.53
CA LEU A 250 6.02 26.66 -28.80
C LEU A 250 5.05 26.49 -29.97
N LYS A 251 3.75 26.60 -29.71
CA LYS A 251 2.69 26.42 -30.72
C LYS A 251 2.86 25.12 -31.51
N ARG A 252 3.29 24.06 -30.82
CA ARG A 252 3.58 22.75 -31.43
C ARG A 252 2.27 22.17 -31.99
N PRO A 253 2.28 21.52 -33.17
CA PRO A 253 1.13 20.74 -33.61
C PRO A 253 0.78 19.71 -32.55
N VAL A 254 -0.47 19.67 -32.12
CA VAL A 254 -0.96 18.74 -31.12
C VAL A 254 -1.28 17.43 -31.82
N GLU A 255 -0.51 16.40 -31.53
CA GLU A 255 -0.77 15.04 -32.01
C GLU A 255 -1.81 14.36 -31.11
N ALA A 256 -2.60 13.42 -31.65
CA ALA A 256 -3.61 12.70 -30.88
C ALA A 256 -3.09 12.04 -29.58
N PRO A 257 -1.87 11.46 -29.53
CA PRO A 257 -1.32 10.91 -28.28
C PRO A 257 -1.13 11.97 -27.19
N MET A 258 -0.86 13.23 -27.56
CA MET A 258 -0.63 14.32 -26.61
C MET A 258 -1.93 14.77 -25.91
N LEU A 259 -3.08 14.60 -26.57
CA LEU A 259 -4.40 14.83 -25.99
C LEU A 259 -4.80 13.70 -25.04
N ALA A 260 -4.55 12.45 -25.45
CA ALA A 260 -4.96 11.27 -24.67
C ALA A 260 -4.09 11.05 -23.42
N SER A 261 -2.79 11.36 -23.48
CA SER A 261 -1.83 11.07 -22.40
C SER A 261 -2.20 11.65 -21.02
N PRO A 262 -2.52 12.96 -20.87
CA PRO A 262 -2.86 13.51 -19.56
C PRO A 262 -4.22 12.98 -19.05
N CYS A 263 -5.18 12.70 -19.93
CA CYS A 263 -6.45 12.08 -19.57
C CYS A 263 -6.23 10.64 -19.06
N ALA A 264 -5.43 9.85 -19.76
CA ALA A 264 -5.06 8.49 -19.33
C ALA A 264 -4.35 8.52 -17.97
N LEU A 265 -3.46 9.50 -17.75
CA LEU A 265 -2.76 9.65 -16.49
C LEU A 265 -3.70 9.98 -15.32
N LEU A 266 -4.75 10.78 -15.53
CA LEU A 266 -5.77 11.05 -14.48
C LEU A 266 -6.44 9.77 -13.98
N PHE A 267 -6.72 8.82 -14.87
CA PHE A 267 -7.30 7.52 -14.49
C PHE A 267 -6.25 6.56 -13.91
N ALA A 268 -4.97 6.72 -14.27
CA ALA A 268 -3.89 5.90 -13.76
C ALA A 268 -3.46 6.28 -12.33
N LEU A 269 -3.57 7.57 -11.96
CA LEU A 269 -3.11 8.07 -10.64
C LEU A 269 -3.79 7.36 -9.44
N PRO A 270 -5.13 7.16 -9.40
CA PRO A 270 -5.76 6.42 -8.31
C PRO A 270 -5.26 4.97 -8.20
N SER A 271 -5.09 4.29 -9.33
CA SER A 271 -4.56 2.93 -9.36
C SER A 271 -3.14 2.89 -8.79
N LEU A 272 -2.28 3.84 -9.18
CA LEU A 272 -0.91 3.92 -8.70
C LEU A 272 -0.83 4.25 -7.20
N ARG A 273 -1.77 5.07 -6.69
CA ARG A 273 -1.93 5.33 -5.25
C ARG A 273 -2.28 4.04 -4.49
N ASN A 274 -3.18 3.23 -5.04
CA ASN A 274 -3.64 1.98 -4.40
C ASN A 274 -2.61 0.83 -4.46
N VAL A 275 -1.54 0.96 -5.24
CA VAL A 275 -0.41 0.02 -5.22
C VAL A 275 0.41 0.15 -3.93
N GLN A 276 0.28 1.26 -3.19
CA GLN A 276 0.99 1.45 -1.92
C GLN A 276 0.54 0.41 -0.87
N PRO A 277 1.47 -0.31 -0.20
CA PRO A 277 1.12 -1.40 0.70
C PRO A 277 0.33 -0.91 1.90
N GLY A 278 -0.85 -1.50 2.09
CA GLY A 278 -1.70 -1.22 3.25
C GLY A 278 -2.13 0.25 3.36
N VAL A 279 -2.23 0.94 2.22
CA VAL A 279 -2.69 2.33 2.18
C VAL A 279 -4.14 2.41 2.67
N PRO A 280 -4.44 3.29 3.64
CA PRO A 280 -5.79 3.43 4.20
C PRO A 280 -6.73 4.15 3.22
N SER A 281 -7.94 4.49 3.69
CA SER A 281 -8.88 5.35 2.96
C SER A 281 -8.25 6.69 2.55
N ILE A 282 -8.87 7.34 1.57
CA ILE A 282 -8.39 8.64 1.06
C ILE A 282 -8.41 9.67 2.20
N GLY A 283 -7.37 10.50 2.26
CA GLY A 283 -7.27 11.61 3.22
C GLY A 283 -6.07 11.54 4.14
N VAL A 284 -5.09 10.68 3.82
CA VAL A 284 -3.84 10.58 4.58
C VAL A 284 -2.77 11.53 4.07
N THR A 285 -1.67 11.64 4.80
CA THR A 285 -0.59 12.60 4.54
C THR A 285 -0.06 12.50 3.11
N VAL A 286 0.14 11.28 2.58
CA VAL A 286 0.55 11.09 1.18
C VAL A 286 -0.47 11.58 0.16
N ASP A 287 -1.76 11.54 0.49
CA ASP A 287 -2.82 12.01 -0.40
C ASP A 287 -2.83 13.55 -0.43
N ILE A 288 -2.73 14.17 0.74
CA ILE A 288 -2.73 15.63 0.91
C ILE A 288 -1.48 16.26 0.30
N VAL A 289 -0.31 15.67 0.54
CA VAL A 289 0.97 16.20 0.06
C VAL A 289 1.22 15.88 -1.40
N GLY A 290 0.79 14.71 -1.89
CA GLY A 290 1.10 14.25 -3.24
C GLY A 290 -0.12 14.11 -4.13
N PHE A 291 -1.01 13.19 -3.79
CA PHE A 291 -2.08 12.74 -4.69
C PHE A 291 -2.94 13.88 -5.24
N PHE A 292 -3.46 14.76 -4.37
CA PHE A 292 -4.33 15.85 -4.81
C PHE A 292 -3.63 16.88 -5.68
N TRP A 293 -2.39 17.27 -5.34
CA TRP A 293 -1.60 18.20 -6.16
C TRP A 293 -1.23 17.60 -7.51
N ASN A 294 -0.82 16.33 -7.53
CA ASN A 294 -0.51 15.62 -8.76
C ASN A 294 -1.74 15.54 -9.67
N MET A 295 -2.91 15.22 -9.11
CA MET A 295 -4.15 15.17 -9.87
C MET A 295 -4.54 16.55 -10.41
N ALA A 296 -4.41 17.61 -9.61
CA ALA A 296 -4.67 18.98 -10.04
C ALA A 296 -3.75 19.43 -11.18
N ILE A 297 -2.44 19.19 -11.08
CA ILE A 297 -1.47 19.53 -12.13
C ILE A 297 -1.79 18.80 -13.43
N VAL A 298 -2.07 17.49 -13.35
CA VAL A 298 -2.40 16.70 -14.55
C VAL A 298 -3.74 17.14 -15.14
N ALA A 299 -4.75 17.42 -14.32
CA ALA A 299 -6.04 17.92 -14.79
C ALA A 299 -5.90 19.26 -15.51
N MET A 300 -5.17 20.20 -14.91
CA MET A 300 -4.85 21.48 -15.55
C MET A 300 -4.08 21.29 -16.86
N SER A 301 -3.13 20.36 -16.90
CA SER A 301 -2.38 20.06 -18.13
C SER A 301 -3.29 19.51 -19.24
N ALA A 302 -4.24 18.64 -18.92
CA ALA A 302 -5.24 18.13 -19.85
C ALA A 302 -6.12 19.25 -20.40
N ILE A 303 -6.67 20.07 -19.51
CA ILE A 303 -7.54 21.21 -19.86
C ILE A 303 -6.79 22.16 -20.80
N LEU A 304 -5.54 22.51 -20.49
CA LEU A 304 -4.74 23.43 -21.31
C LEU A 304 -4.48 22.88 -22.71
N ILE A 305 -4.10 21.60 -22.84
CA ILE A 305 -3.81 20.99 -24.14
C ILE A 305 -5.09 20.87 -24.97
N ILE A 306 -6.20 20.42 -24.36
CA ILE A 306 -7.49 20.28 -25.04
C ILE A 306 -8.02 21.64 -25.47
N LEU A 307 -8.01 22.64 -24.57
CA LEU A 307 -8.46 23.99 -24.88
C LEU A 307 -7.64 24.60 -26.02
N TYR A 308 -6.32 24.44 -25.99
CA TYR A 308 -5.45 24.90 -27.07
C TYR A 308 -5.77 24.22 -28.41
N PHE A 309 -6.06 22.93 -28.40
CA PHE A 309 -6.46 22.19 -29.60
C PHE A 309 -7.79 22.69 -30.17
N VAL A 310 -8.80 22.89 -29.33
CA VAL A 310 -10.12 23.39 -29.75
C VAL A 310 -10.02 24.81 -30.31
N LEU A 311 -9.31 25.71 -29.62
CA LEU A 311 -9.16 27.10 -30.06
C LEU A 311 -8.39 27.25 -31.37
N ARG A 312 -7.51 26.29 -31.69
CA ARG A 312 -6.71 26.27 -32.92
C ARG A 312 -7.30 25.37 -34.00
N TRP A 313 -8.51 24.85 -33.79
CA TRP A 313 -9.18 24.03 -34.78
C TRP A 313 -9.52 24.87 -36.01
N ALA A 314 -8.94 24.51 -37.16
CA ALA A 314 -9.27 25.08 -38.46
C ALA A 314 -10.04 24.02 -39.28
N PRO A 315 -11.16 24.37 -39.94
CA PRO A 315 -11.86 23.46 -40.82
C PRO A 315 -10.92 22.91 -41.91
N PRO A 316 -11.05 21.63 -42.31
CA PRO A 316 -10.30 21.09 -43.43
C PRO A 316 -10.50 21.98 -44.67
N ALA A 317 -9.41 22.32 -45.37
CA ALA A 317 -9.52 23.08 -46.60
C ALA A 317 -10.44 22.32 -47.59
N PRO A 318 -11.38 23.02 -48.26
CA PRO A 318 -12.25 22.37 -49.24
C PRO A 318 -11.40 21.65 -50.28
N ALA A 319 -11.78 20.41 -50.61
CA ALA A 319 -11.09 19.60 -51.60
C ALA A 319 -10.93 20.42 -52.90
N PRO A 320 -9.76 20.37 -53.57
CA PRO A 320 -9.60 21.04 -54.86
C PRO A 320 -10.70 20.55 -55.80
N SER A 321 -11.55 21.47 -56.25
CA SER A 321 -12.60 21.14 -57.21
C SER A 321 -11.95 20.57 -58.45
N ALA A 322 -12.44 19.43 -58.92
CA ALA A 322 -11.93 18.71 -60.09
C ALA A 322 -12.14 19.46 -61.43
N ASN A 323 -12.33 20.78 -61.42
CA ASN A 323 -12.70 21.59 -62.57
C ASN A 323 -11.59 22.56 -63.02
N THR A 324 -10.34 22.33 -62.62
CA THR A 324 -9.20 23.02 -63.23
C THR A 324 -8.21 22.01 -63.76
N SER A 325 -8.61 21.34 -64.85
CA SER A 325 -7.67 20.69 -65.76
C SER A 325 -6.69 21.76 -66.27
N PRO A 326 -5.36 21.51 -66.28
CA PRO A 326 -4.41 22.40 -66.94
C PRO A 326 -4.76 22.55 -68.43
N PRO A 327 -4.44 23.69 -69.08
CA PRO A 327 -4.55 23.81 -70.52
C PRO A 327 -3.77 22.67 -71.18
N MET A 328 -4.41 22.01 -72.15
CA MET A 328 -3.83 20.93 -72.92
C MET A 328 -2.72 21.51 -73.81
N ASP A 329 -1.50 21.62 -73.28
CA ASP A 329 -0.32 22.00 -74.06
C ASP A 329 0.02 20.90 -75.07
N ALA A 330 0.31 21.35 -76.29
CA ALA A 330 0.49 20.56 -77.51
C ALA A 330 1.56 19.45 -77.40
N PRO A 331 1.46 18.36 -78.19
CA PRO A 331 2.38 17.23 -78.10
C PRO A 331 3.82 17.61 -78.51
N PRO A 332 4.86 17.02 -77.89
CA PRO A 332 6.26 17.36 -78.14
C PRO A 332 6.74 16.89 -79.53
N LYS A 333 7.52 17.75 -80.20
CA LYS A 333 8.22 17.45 -81.47
C LYS A 333 9.25 16.32 -81.28
N ARG A 334 9.27 15.36 -82.22
CA ARG A 334 10.27 14.28 -82.32
C ARG A 334 11.69 14.87 -82.50
N PRO A 335 12.73 14.32 -81.84
CA PRO A 335 14.11 14.69 -82.13
C PRO A 335 14.60 14.03 -83.42
N ASP A 336 15.36 14.80 -84.22
CA ASP A 336 15.90 14.38 -85.50
C ASP A 336 16.93 13.25 -85.37
N ARG A 337 16.74 12.24 -86.20
CA ARG A 337 17.59 11.06 -86.33
C ARG A 337 18.78 11.42 -87.21
N ASN A 338 19.84 12.01 -86.64
CA ASN A 338 21.19 12.04 -87.23
C ASN A 338 22.21 12.58 -86.22
N SER A 339 22.80 11.69 -85.43
CA SER A 339 24.08 11.89 -84.73
C SER A 339 24.56 10.52 -84.24
N ALA A 340 25.01 9.69 -85.18
CA ALA A 340 25.85 8.54 -84.87
C ALA A 340 27.32 9.00 -84.87
N ASP A 341 28.14 8.21 -84.17
CA ASP A 341 29.62 8.13 -84.21
C ASP A 341 30.35 8.75 -83.03
N THR A 342 30.67 7.93 -82.02
CA THR A 342 32.00 7.31 -81.87
C THR A 342 32.15 6.59 -80.51
N LEU A 343 32.49 5.29 -80.55
CA LEU A 343 33.02 4.49 -79.44
C LEU A 343 34.56 4.55 -79.45
N PRO A 344 35.27 4.23 -78.33
CA PRO A 344 35.83 2.86 -78.16
C PRO A 344 35.83 2.39 -76.68
N TYR A 345 35.51 1.13 -76.33
CA TYR A 345 36.22 -0.17 -76.39
C TYR A 345 37.37 -0.39 -75.35
N GLY A 346 37.26 -1.48 -74.58
CA GLY A 346 38.32 -2.16 -73.80
C GLY A 346 37.74 -3.08 -72.70
N ARG A 347 37.52 -4.38 -73.00
CA ARG A 347 38.27 -5.60 -72.52
C ARG A 347 38.50 -5.68 -71.01
N ASP A 348 38.48 -6.81 -70.33
CA ASP A 348 38.14 -8.22 -70.52
C ASP A 348 38.29 -8.80 -69.10
N THR A 349 37.48 -9.76 -68.68
CA THR A 349 37.96 -11.07 -68.18
C THR A 349 36.79 -11.93 -67.71
N LEU A 350 36.88 -13.17 -68.15
CA LEU A 350 35.95 -14.28 -68.02
C LEU A 350 36.09 -14.91 -66.63
N GLU A 351 34.99 -15.34 -66.01
CA GLU A 351 34.93 -16.73 -65.55
C GLU A 351 33.48 -17.24 -65.49
N ARG A 352 33.27 -18.37 -66.15
CA ARG A 352 32.00 -19.05 -66.37
C ARG A 352 31.84 -20.17 -65.35
N LYS A 353 30.76 -20.17 -64.56
CA LYS A 353 30.07 -21.40 -64.13
C LYS A 353 28.57 -21.13 -63.94
N GLN A 354 27.77 -21.71 -64.83
CA GLN A 354 26.31 -21.89 -64.78
C GLN A 354 26.00 -23.33 -64.28
N PRO A 355 24.74 -23.74 -64.05
CA PRO A 355 23.58 -23.02 -63.51
C PRO A 355 22.76 -23.88 -62.49
N SER A 356 21.85 -23.28 -61.72
CA SER A 356 20.50 -23.84 -61.55
C SER A 356 19.54 -22.91 -60.81
N SER A 357 18.39 -22.72 -61.46
CA SER A 357 17.03 -22.48 -60.96
C SER A 357 16.73 -21.32 -60.00
N GLY A 358 15.77 -20.50 -60.43
CA GLY A 358 14.85 -19.82 -59.51
C GLY A 358 14.67 -18.36 -59.84
N ALA A 359 13.75 -18.09 -60.74
CA ALA A 359 13.43 -16.76 -61.27
C ALA A 359 12.94 -15.77 -60.19
N GLY A 360 13.31 -14.50 -60.39
CA GLY A 360 12.36 -13.39 -60.36
C GLY A 360 11.99 -12.79 -59.01
N SER A 361 12.76 -11.79 -58.61
CA SER A 361 12.32 -10.64 -57.80
C SER A 361 12.17 -9.43 -58.76
N PRO A 362 11.84 -8.20 -58.35
CA PRO A 362 10.64 -7.68 -57.65
C PRO A 362 10.09 -6.40 -58.33
N ALA A 363 8.90 -5.92 -57.95
CA ALA A 363 8.48 -4.50 -57.98
C ALA A 363 7.15 -4.39 -57.21
N GLU A 364 7.09 -3.66 -56.08
CA GLU A 364 6.48 -2.33 -55.96
C GLU A 364 5.02 -2.22 -56.49
N GLU A 365 4.05 -2.22 -55.56
CA GLU A 365 2.69 -1.65 -55.70
C GLU A 365 2.16 -1.47 -54.27
N GLU A 366 2.03 -0.25 -53.75
CA GLU A 366 0.90 0.68 -53.90
C GLU A 366 -0.32 0.31 -53.04
N TRP A 367 -0.75 1.30 -52.23
CA TRP A 367 -1.80 1.20 -51.22
C TRP A 367 -3.19 0.89 -51.81
N ARG A 368 -3.88 -0.14 -51.29
CA ARG A 368 -5.33 -0.32 -51.45
C ARG A 368 -6.00 -0.75 -50.13
N TYR A 369 -7.00 0.02 -49.71
CA TYR A 369 -7.92 -0.34 -48.63
C TYR A 369 -8.84 -1.51 -49.06
N PRO A 370 -9.28 -2.38 -48.12
CA PRO A 370 -10.24 -3.45 -48.43
C PRO A 370 -11.67 -2.90 -48.59
N PRO A 371 -12.52 -3.51 -49.45
CA PRO A 371 -13.88 -3.03 -49.70
C PRO A 371 -14.85 -3.39 -48.57
N THR A 372 -15.73 -2.45 -48.25
CA THR A 372 -16.93 -2.60 -47.43
C THR A 372 -17.95 -3.51 -48.10
N LEU A 373 -18.38 -4.57 -47.40
CA LEU A 373 -19.52 -5.41 -47.77
C LEU A 373 -20.83 -4.62 -47.63
N GLN A 374 -21.48 -4.33 -48.76
CA GLN A 374 -22.88 -3.90 -48.81
C GLN A 374 -23.77 -5.13 -48.66
N VAL A 375 -24.64 -5.14 -47.64
CA VAL A 375 -25.68 -6.15 -47.44
C VAL A 375 -26.98 -5.61 -48.06
N SER A 376 -27.51 -6.39 -49.01
CA SER A 376 -28.79 -6.18 -49.72
C SER A 376 -29.98 -6.19 -48.77
N HIS A 377 -30.96 -5.34 -49.06
CA HIS A 377 -32.27 -5.27 -48.41
C HIS A 377 -33.21 -6.21 -49.16
N ASP A 378 -33.57 -7.35 -48.57
CA ASP A 378 -34.64 -8.24 -49.05
C ASP A 378 -35.47 -8.70 -47.84
N ASP A 379 -36.79 -8.49 -47.91
CA ASP A 379 -37.79 -8.80 -46.89
C ASP A 379 -37.89 -10.31 -46.59
N PRO A 380 -38.06 -10.72 -45.31
CA PRO A 380 -38.44 -12.10 -44.99
C PRO A 380 -39.95 -12.30 -44.78
N PRO A 381 -40.49 -13.49 -45.12
CA PRO A 381 -41.92 -13.79 -45.06
C PRO A 381 -42.40 -14.18 -43.65
N ALA A 382 -43.70 -14.01 -43.41
CA ALA A 382 -44.39 -14.39 -42.17
C ALA A 382 -44.41 -15.91 -41.91
N PRO A 383 -44.35 -16.35 -40.64
CA PRO A 383 -44.85 -17.68 -40.29
C PRO A 383 -45.92 -17.70 -39.17
N SER A 384 -46.89 -18.57 -39.46
CA SER A 384 -47.94 -19.25 -38.70
C SER A 384 -47.82 -19.44 -37.17
N ARG A 385 -49.01 -19.36 -36.54
CA ARG A 385 -49.39 -19.83 -35.20
C ARG A 385 -49.08 -21.32 -34.95
N LEU A 386 -48.58 -21.66 -33.75
CA LEU A 386 -49.12 -22.75 -32.90
C LEU A 386 -48.50 -22.77 -31.47
N HIS A 387 -49.40 -22.60 -30.50
CA HIS A 387 -49.44 -23.02 -29.09
C HIS A 387 -48.21 -23.62 -28.38
N HIS A 388 -47.79 -23.01 -27.25
CA HIS A 388 -47.97 -23.60 -25.91
C HIS A 388 -47.75 -22.59 -24.77
N ARG A 389 -48.59 -22.73 -23.74
CA ARG A 389 -48.66 -21.98 -22.47
C ARG A 389 -47.44 -22.29 -21.58
N GLU A 390 -47.00 -21.32 -20.80
CA GLU A 390 -47.06 -21.37 -19.33
C GLU A 390 -46.76 -19.99 -18.73
N ALA A 391 -47.53 -19.63 -17.71
CA ALA A 391 -47.57 -18.32 -17.06
C ALA A 391 -47.22 -18.49 -15.59
N TYR A 392 -46.40 -17.59 -15.03
CA TYR A 392 -46.49 -17.23 -13.61
C TYR A 392 -46.26 -15.73 -13.40
N SER A 393 -47.13 -15.21 -12.52
CA SER A 393 -47.52 -13.83 -12.27
C SER A 393 -46.56 -13.11 -11.31
N LEU A 394 -46.17 -11.88 -11.64
CA LEU A 394 -45.59 -10.92 -10.70
C LEU A 394 -46.65 -9.85 -10.40
N LYS A 395 -47.12 -9.82 -9.16
CA LYS A 395 -47.98 -8.77 -8.61
C LYS A 395 -47.36 -8.20 -7.34
N ASP A 396 -47.60 -6.91 -7.21
CA ASP A 396 -47.57 -6.08 -6.00
C ASP A 396 -46.20 -5.54 -5.54
N PHE A 397 -46.00 -4.23 -5.74
CA PHE A 397 -45.90 -3.27 -4.63
C PHE A 397 -45.98 -1.83 -5.16
N SER A 398 -47.01 -1.09 -4.72
CA SER A 398 -47.17 0.37 -4.88
C SER A 398 -46.80 1.09 -3.57
N PRO A 399 -46.49 2.40 -3.59
CA PRO A 399 -45.85 3.11 -2.48
C PRO A 399 -46.84 3.83 -1.54
N VAL A 400 -46.47 4.02 -0.27
CA VAL A 400 -47.23 4.84 0.71
C VAL A 400 -46.30 5.83 1.43
N SER A 401 -46.86 7.02 1.66
CA SER A 401 -46.25 8.26 2.11
C SER A 401 -46.08 8.43 3.63
N SER A 402 -45.20 9.38 3.98
CA SER A 402 -45.31 10.37 5.06
C SER A 402 -45.37 9.92 6.54
N ARG A 403 -44.34 10.31 7.31
CA ARG A 403 -44.47 11.20 8.49
C ARG A 403 -43.08 11.59 9.06
N ARG A 404 -42.86 12.89 9.24
CA ARG A 404 -41.78 13.50 10.04
C ARG A 404 -42.09 13.39 11.53
N PRO A 405 -41.09 13.40 12.42
CA PRO A 405 -41.24 13.93 13.77
C PRO A 405 -40.66 15.34 13.91
N SER A 406 -41.36 16.17 14.66
CA SER A 406 -41.15 17.58 14.97
C SER A 406 -40.09 17.84 16.05
N LEU A 407 -39.33 18.93 15.89
CA LEU A 407 -38.57 19.61 16.95
C LEU A 407 -39.48 20.49 17.82
N SER A 408 -39.16 20.62 19.11
CA SER A 408 -39.29 21.85 19.92
C SER A 408 -38.55 21.74 21.28
N PRO A 409 -38.20 22.87 21.94
CA PRO A 409 -36.92 23.05 22.62
C PRO A 409 -37.02 23.15 24.16
N MET A 410 -35.89 23.01 24.87
CA MET A 410 -35.75 23.48 26.25
C MET A 410 -34.37 24.14 26.48
N THR A 411 -34.46 25.31 27.10
CA THR A 411 -33.46 26.34 27.38
C THR A 411 -32.86 26.21 28.79
N SER A 412 -31.51 26.19 28.91
CA SER A 412 -30.59 26.80 29.93
C SER A 412 -30.83 26.71 31.46
N PRO A 413 -29.86 27.00 32.38
CA PRO A 413 -28.37 27.08 32.35
C PRO A 413 -27.70 26.28 33.53
N PRO A 414 -26.36 26.31 33.77
CA PRO A 414 -25.71 25.48 34.78
C PRO A 414 -25.71 26.13 36.19
N GLN A 415 -26.03 25.36 37.22
CA GLN A 415 -25.91 25.80 38.61
C GLN A 415 -24.48 25.60 39.14
N ARG A 416 -23.85 26.74 39.49
CA ARG A 416 -22.78 26.84 40.47
C ARG A 416 -23.34 26.53 41.86
N PHE A 417 -22.72 25.63 42.60
CA PHE A 417 -22.72 25.68 44.06
C PHE A 417 -21.28 25.68 44.57
N ALA A 418 -20.95 26.79 45.24
CA ALA A 418 -19.89 26.87 46.21
C ALA A 418 -20.38 26.24 47.52
N ASN A 419 -19.50 25.47 48.16
CA ASN A 419 -19.37 25.16 49.59
C ASN A 419 -18.04 24.38 49.64
N ALA A 420 -16.88 24.95 49.99
CA ALA A 420 -16.50 25.59 51.24
C ALA A 420 -16.87 24.73 52.46
N ASP A 421 -15.81 24.19 53.05
CA ASP A 421 -15.66 23.65 54.41
C ASP A 421 -15.95 22.16 54.67
N ALA A 422 -15.00 21.60 55.44
CA ALA A 422 -14.91 20.27 56.03
C ALA A 422 -14.48 19.12 55.10
N PHE A 423 -13.16 18.92 54.98
CA PHE A 423 -12.50 17.75 55.59
C PHE A 423 -10.99 17.99 55.66
N SER A 424 -10.53 18.29 56.87
CA SER A 424 -9.13 18.28 57.26
C SER A 424 -8.54 16.87 57.16
N ASN A 425 -7.23 16.82 56.99
CA ASN A 425 -6.30 15.70 57.23
C ASN A 425 -6.01 14.76 56.05
N SER A 426 -4.94 15.08 55.31
CA SER A 426 -3.93 14.05 54.96
C SER A 426 -2.56 14.68 54.62
N PRO A 427 -1.44 14.13 55.14
CA PRO A 427 -0.12 14.78 55.13
C PRO A 427 0.74 14.29 53.94
N ARG A 428 0.62 14.90 52.76
CA ARG A 428 1.54 14.56 51.64
C ARG A 428 1.99 15.73 50.75
N LEU A 429 1.58 16.97 51.03
CA LEU A 429 1.98 18.14 50.23
C LEU A 429 3.06 19.03 50.88
N GLN A 430 3.56 18.66 52.06
CA GLN A 430 4.57 19.44 52.78
C GLN A 430 6.02 19.15 52.32
N ASN A 431 6.24 18.07 51.55
CA ASN A 431 7.57 17.65 51.12
C ASN A 431 8.02 18.18 49.75
N VAL A 432 7.16 18.91 49.02
CA VAL A 432 7.52 19.49 47.72
C VAL A 432 7.88 20.98 47.83
N ALA A 433 7.33 21.70 48.82
CA ALA A 433 7.65 23.10 49.05
C ALA A 433 9.00 23.34 49.76
N MET A 434 9.56 22.35 50.46
CA MET A 434 10.88 22.47 51.11
C MET A 434 12.08 22.16 50.19
N ARG A 435 11.87 21.55 49.02
CA ARG A 435 12.97 21.26 48.08
C ARG A 435 13.32 22.40 47.13
N GLN A 436 12.49 23.44 47.03
CA GLN A 436 12.75 24.60 46.15
C GLN A 436 13.39 25.80 46.85
N GLN A 437 13.56 25.78 48.19
CA GLN A 437 14.28 26.84 48.91
C GLN A 437 15.76 26.53 49.22
N GLN A 438 16.25 25.33 48.93
CA GLN A 438 17.67 24.97 49.14
C GLN A 438 18.55 25.04 47.87
N HIS A 439 18.01 25.47 46.72
CA HIS A 439 18.78 25.60 45.48
C HIS A 439 19.06 27.06 45.05
N ASN A 440 18.89 28.03 45.95
CA ASN A 440 19.18 29.44 45.64
C ASN A 440 20.02 30.17 46.71
N ARG A 441 20.84 29.41 47.45
CA ARG A 441 21.98 29.93 48.22
C ARG A 441 23.11 28.89 48.16
N GLY A 442 24.03 29.13 47.24
CA GLY A 442 25.27 28.38 47.03
C GLY A 442 26.11 29.14 46.04
#